data_AF-A0A0W1RCJ1-F1
#
_entry.id   AF-A0A0W1RCJ1-F1
#
_cell.length_a   1.000
_cell.length_b   1.000
_cell.length_c   1.000
_cell.angle_alpha   90.00
_cell.angle_beta   90.00
_cell.angle_gamma   90.00
#
_symmetry.space_group_name_H-M   'P 1'
#
loop_
_entity.id
_entity.type
_entity.pdbx_description
1 polymer ?
#
loop_
_entity_poly.entity_id
_entity_poly.type
_entity_poly.pdbx_seq_one_letter_code
_entity_poly.pdbx_strand_id
1 'polypeptide(L)'
;MSESDRGRRILLGVGGIVVLVAGLIGLFVGENSAGESITLLGVVTLPVSPVPMALYGAVLATVALTALFVAVEFASRLEDRDRA
;
A
#
# COMPACT_ATOMS: atom_id res chain seq x y z
N MET A 1 17.85 3.08 23.16
CA MET A 1 16.99 2.79 21.98
C MET A 1 17.73 1.78 21.14
N SER A 2 17.18 0.59 20.88
CA SER A 2 17.88 -0.47 20.13
C SER A 2 17.84 -0.23 18.62
N GLU A 3 18.86 -0.67 17.89
CA GLU A 3 19.00 -0.55 16.43
C GLU A 3 17.73 -1.01 15.68
N SER A 4 17.16 -2.13 16.13
CA SER A 4 15.95 -2.75 15.57
C SER A 4 14.71 -1.86 15.68
N ASP A 5 14.59 -1.09 16.78
CA ASP A 5 13.44 -0.20 17.00
C ASP A 5 13.53 1.05 16.09
N ARG A 6 14.75 1.48 15.75
CA ARG A 6 15.00 2.55 14.78
C ARG A 6 14.64 2.11 13.36
N GLY A 7 15.10 0.92 12.94
CA GLY A 7 14.80 0.38 11.60
C GLY A 7 13.29 0.23 11.37
N ARG A 8 12.57 -0.33 12.35
CA ARG A 8 11.11 -0.45 12.30
C ARG A 8 10.41 0.89 12.13
N ARG A 9 10.81 1.91 12.91
CA ARG A 9 10.20 3.25 12.81
C ARG A 9 10.44 3.92 11.46
N ILE A 10 11.63 3.77 10.89
CA ILE A 10 11.93 4.31 9.56
C ILE A 10 11.05 3.64 8.51
N LEU A 11 10.97 2.30 8.52
CA LEU A 11 10.15 1.56 7.55
C LEU A 11 8.66 1.91 7.67
N LEU A 12 8.14 2.04 8.90
CA LEU A 12 6.77 2.48 9.13
C LEU A 12 6.55 3.93 8.67
N GLY A 13 7.50 4.83 8.90
CA GLY A 13 7.44 6.21 8.44
C GLY A 13 7.42 6.31 6.92
N VAL A 14 8.32 5.60 6.24
CA VAL A 14 8.37 5.54 4.77
C VAL A 14 7.09 4.93 4.22
N GLY A 15 6.63 3.80 4.78
CA GLY A 15 5.37 3.18 4.36
C GLY A 15 4.17 4.11 4.53
N GLY A 16 4.09 4.81 5.66
CA GLY A 16 3.06 5.81 5.91
C GLY A 16 3.08 6.95 4.89
N ILE A 17 4.27 7.47 4.55
CA ILE A 17 4.42 8.50 3.51
C ILE A 17 3.95 7.97 2.14
N VAL A 18 4.34 6.76 1.75
CA VAL A 18 3.93 6.16 0.49
C VAL A 18 2.40 6.02 0.42
N VAL A 19 1.76 5.57 1.50
CA VAL A 19 0.30 5.46 1.56
C VAL A 19 -0.38 6.82 1.46
N LEU A 20 0.14 7.84 2.16
CA LEU A 20 -0.36 9.21 2.07
C LEU A 20 -0.24 9.78 0.64
N VAL A 21 0.91 9.60 0.00
CA VAL A 21 1.13 10.04 -1.39
C VAL A 21 0.20 9.31 -2.36
N ALA A 22 0.02 7.99 -2.19
CA ALA A 22 -0.90 7.22 -3.02
C ALA A 22 -2.35 7.71 -2.87
N GLY A 23 -2.78 8.02 -1.64
CA GLY A 23 -4.09 8.62 -1.40
C GLY A 23 -4.24 10.00 -2.04
N LEU A 24 -3.21 10.85 -1.94
CA LEU A 24 -3.18 12.15 -2.58
C LEU A 24 -3.29 12.03 -4.11
N ILE A 25 -2.54 11.11 -4.72
CA ILE A 25 -2.65 10.82 -6.15
C ILE A 25 -4.08 10.40 -6.50
N GLY A 26 -4.71 9.55 -5.67
CA GLY A 26 -6.10 9.15 -5.87
C GLY A 26 -7.09 10.31 -5.85
N LEU A 27 -6.89 11.33 -4.98
CA LEU A 27 -7.69 12.55 -5.01
C LEU A 27 -7.59 13.25 -6.37
N PHE A 28 -6.38 13.47 -6.86
CA PHE A 28 -6.15 14.08 -8.18
C PHE A 28 -6.78 13.27 -9.31
N VAL A 29 -6.63 11.95 -9.28
CA VAL A 29 -7.25 11.06 -10.28
C VAL A 29 -8.77 11.21 -10.26
N GLY A 30 -9.39 11.17 -9.09
CA GLY A 30 -10.85 11.28 -8.98
C GLY A 30 -11.41 12.66 -9.38
N GLU A 31 -10.65 13.74 -9.23
CA GLU A 31 -11.04 15.08 -9.71
C GLU A 31 -10.88 15.26 -11.22
N ASN A 32 -9.89 14.59 -11.82
CA ASN A 32 -9.51 14.82 -13.22
C ASN A 32 -10.01 13.73 -14.18
N SER A 33 -10.77 12.75 -13.69
CA SER A 33 -11.28 11.66 -14.51
C SER A 33 -12.61 12.01 -15.17
N ALA A 34 -12.76 11.66 -16.45
CA ALA A 34 -13.99 11.87 -17.21
C ALA A 34 -14.99 10.69 -17.12
N GLY A 35 -14.58 9.57 -16.51
CA GLY A 35 -15.44 8.39 -16.35
C GLY A 35 -16.32 8.48 -15.10
N GLU A 36 -17.47 7.81 -15.12
CA GLU A 36 -18.41 7.79 -13.99
C GLU A 36 -18.08 6.68 -12.98
N SER A 37 -17.64 5.51 -13.47
CA SER A 37 -17.28 4.36 -12.63
C SER A 37 -16.22 3.48 -13.29
N ILE A 38 -15.48 2.72 -12.46
CA ILE A 38 -14.50 1.72 -12.90
C ILE A 38 -14.82 0.41 -12.20
N THR A 39 -14.83 -0.70 -12.95
CA THR A 39 -14.96 -2.04 -12.39
C THR A 39 -13.58 -2.68 -12.24
N LEU A 40 -13.18 -2.88 -10.99
CA LEU A 40 -11.95 -3.55 -10.61
C LEU A 40 -12.10 -5.07 -10.72
N LEU A 41 -11.24 -5.69 -11.53
CA LEU A 41 -11.11 -7.15 -11.70
C LEU A 41 -12.43 -7.87 -12.02
N GLY A 42 -13.46 -7.15 -12.49
CA GLY A 42 -14.80 -7.69 -12.71
C GLY A 42 -15.63 -7.95 -11.43
N VAL A 43 -15.13 -7.57 -10.24
CA VAL A 43 -15.75 -7.92 -8.94
C VAL A 43 -16.32 -6.71 -8.22
N VAL A 44 -15.62 -5.57 -8.26
CA VAL A 44 -15.98 -4.38 -7.49
C VAL A 44 -16.07 -3.17 -8.41
N THR A 45 -17.23 -2.52 -8.45
CA THR A 45 -17.41 -1.26 -9.18
C THR A 45 -17.27 -0.08 -8.22
N LEU A 46 -16.34 0.82 -8.51
CA LEU A 46 -16.10 2.04 -7.75
C LEU A 46 -16.57 3.25 -8.55
N PRO A 47 -17.28 4.20 -7.93
CA PRO A 47 -17.51 5.50 -8.55
C PRO A 47 -16.17 6.23 -8.68
N VAL A 48 -15.95 6.86 -9.83
CA VAL A 48 -14.76 7.65 -10.06
C VAL A 48 -14.99 9.05 -9.53
N SER A 49 -14.76 9.22 -8.23
CA SER A 49 -14.77 10.51 -7.57
C SER A 49 -13.57 10.62 -6.63
N PRO A 50 -13.24 11.83 -6.12
CA PRO A 50 -11.98 12.07 -5.41
C PRO A 50 -11.79 11.15 -4.20
N VAL A 51 -12.81 11.02 -3.34
CA VAL A 51 -12.72 10.24 -2.11
C VAL A 51 -12.56 8.73 -2.36
N PRO A 52 -13.40 8.07 -3.18
CA PRO A 52 -13.21 6.67 -3.55
C PRO A 52 -11.85 6.36 -4.17
N MET A 53 -11.36 7.23 -5.06
CA MET A 53 -10.06 7.03 -5.71
C MET A 53 -8.89 7.22 -4.74
N ALA A 54 -8.98 8.18 -3.82
CA ALA A 54 -8.00 8.34 -2.74
C ALA A 54 -7.95 7.12 -1.82
N LEU A 55 -9.10 6.63 -1.39
CA LEU A 55 -9.19 5.42 -0.56
C LEU A 55 -8.65 4.20 -1.31
N TYR A 56 -9.00 4.05 -2.59
CA TYR A 56 -8.47 2.98 -3.42
C TYR A 56 -6.94 3.02 -3.50
N GLY A 57 -6.35 4.19 -3.80
CA GLY A 57 -4.90 4.36 -3.85
C GLY A 57 -4.21 4.03 -2.51
N ALA A 58 -4.76 4.54 -1.41
CA ALA A 58 -4.22 4.29 -0.07
C ALA A 58 -4.30 2.81 0.35
N VAL A 59 -5.45 2.15 0.11
CA VAL A 59 -5.65 0.74 0.41
C VAL A 59 -4.75 -0.13 -0.45
N LEU A 60 -4.68 0.15 -1.76
CA LEU A 60 -3.83 -0.60 -2.68
C LEU A 60 -2.35 -0.51 -2.27
N ALA A 61 -1.86 0.70 -1.96
CA ALA A 61 -0.50 0.89 -1.49
C ALA A 61 -0.22 0.15 -0.18
N THR A 62 -1.16 0.19 0.77
CA THR A 62 -1.05 -0.53 2.04
C THR A 62 -0.94 -2.04 1.80
N VAL A 63 -1.84 -2.60 1.00
CA VAL A 63 -1.85 -4.03 0.65
C VAL A 63 -0.55 -4.44 -0.03
N ALA A 64 -0.08 -3.65 -1.00
CA ALA A 64 1.15 -3.92 -1.72
C ALA A 64 2.37 -3.92 -0.79
N LEU A 65 2.51 -2.90 0.05
CA LEU A 65 3.61 -2.81 1.01
C LEU A 65 3.56 -3.97 2.01
N THR A 66 2.39 -4.25 2.59
CA THR A 66 2.23 -5.38 3.52
C THR A 66 2.61 -6.70 2.85
N ALA A 67 2.17 -6.94 1.61
CA ALA A 67 2.52 -8.15 0.87
C ALA A 67 4.05 -8.28 0.68
N LEU A 68 4.73 -7.20 0.32
CA LEU A 68 6.19 -7.20 0.18
C LEU A 68 6.91 -7.46 1.51
N PHE A 69 6.51 -6.79 2.60
CA PHE A 69 7.10 -7.01 3.92
C PHE A 69 6.90 -8.45 4.40
N VAL A 70 5.70 -8.99 4.22
CA VAL A 70 5.38 -10.38 4.59
C VAL A 70 6.18 -11.36 3.73
N ALA A 71 6.35 -11.11 2.43
CA ALA A 71 7.15 -11.96 1.56
C ALA A 71 8.62 -11.99 1.97
N VAL A 72 9.19 -10.82 2.30
CA VAL A 72 10.57 -10.71 2.81
C VAL A 72 10.71 -11.45 4.13
N GLU A 73 9.80 -11.22 5.09
CA GLU A 73 9.82 -11.90 6.39
C GLU A 73 9.71 -13.42 6.23
N PHE A 74 8.86 -13.90 5.32
CA PHE A 74 8.71 -15.31 5.02
C PHE A 74 9.99 -15.92 4.44
N ALA A 75 10.60 -15.26 3.45
CA ALA A 75 11.86 -15.70 2.85
C ALA A 75 12.98 -15.76 3.89
N SER A 76 13.13 -14.73 4.72
CA SER A 76 14.13 -14.71 5.79
C SER A 76 13.96 -15.88 6.77
N ARG A 77 12.72 -16.20 7.16
CA ARG A 77 12.44 -17.33 8.05
C ARG A 77 12.74 -18.69 7.42
N LEU A 78 12.62 -18.82 6.11
CA LEU A 78 12.98 -20.05 5.40
C LEU A 78 14.49 -20.23 5.38
N GLU A 79 15.23 -19.17 5.04
CA GLU A 79 16.69 -19.21 5.03
C GLU A 79 17.29 -19.49 6.43
N ASP A 80 16.68 -18.95 7.50
CA ASP A 80 17.12 -19.22 8.87
C ASP A 80 16.93 -20.69 9.27
N ARG A 81 15.90 -21.36 8.74
CA ARG A 81 15.66 -22.80 8.97
C ARG A 81 16.62 -23.69 8.19
N ASP A 82 16.98 -23.30 6.96
CA ASP A 82 17.92 -24.06 6.12
C ASP A 82 19.36 -24.01 6.66
N ARG A 83 19.69 -23.01 7.52
CA ARG A 83 21.01 -22.85 8.15
C ARG A 83 21.12 -23.45 9.56
N ALA A 84 20.03 -23.97 10.13
CA ALA A 84 19.96 -24.54 11.48
C ALA A 84 20.00 -26.07 11.45
#